data_AF-A0A501XZU4-F1
#
_entry.id   AF-A0A501XZU4-F1
#
_cell.length_a   1.000
_cell.length_b   1.000
_cell.length_c   1.000
_cell.angle_alpha   90.00
_cell.angle_beta   90.00
_cell.angle_gamma   90.00
#
_symmetry.space_group_name_H-M   'P 1'
#
loop_
_entity.id
_entity.type
_entity.pdbx_description
1 polymer ?
#
loop_
_entity_poly.entity_id
_entity_poly.type
_entity_poly.pdbx_seq_one_letter_code
_entity_poly.pdbx_strand_id
1 'polypeptide(L)'
;MLSTISSKIIALLIVLLIVLIGVFTAFFVINKGQIALLNANLDKSELARSELQKNLSSVTSSLETAEKDKQTLLGNLALLAKALSDRERSRNEIKREFEQSTKELTQVFERSSDEKTLTWGATDIPDAVNSVLEQSARCANRYRNQDSVCFSAQGTDQSVHRSAVFQQEKPRSF
;
A
#
# COMPACT_ATOMS: atom_id res chain seq x y z
N MET A 1 51.35 93.32 0.57
CA MET A 1 50.52 92.57 1.54
C MET A 1 49.26 91.94 0.94
N LEU A 2 48.50 92.61 0.06
CA LEU A 2 47.28 92.05 -0.56
C LEU A 2 47.53 90.78 -1.43
N SER A 3 48.62 90.71 -2.19
CA SER A 3 48.92 89.57 -3.08
C SER A 3 49.22 88.26 -2.31
N THR A 4 49.88 88.34 -1.15
CA THR A 4 50.11 87.20 -0.25
C THR A 4 48.83 86.68 0.40
N ILE A 5 47.83 87.54 0.61
CA ILE A 5 46.54 87.16 1.21
C ILE A 5 45.68 86.42 0.19
N SER A 6 45.61 86.88 -1.07
CA SER A 6 44.85 86.17 -2.11
C SER A 6 45.43 84.79 -2.43
N SER A 7 46.77 84.64 -2.46
CA SER A 7 47.43 83.35 -2.67
C SER A 7 47.11 82.33 -1.56
N LYS A 8 47.05 82.76 -0.30
CA LYS A 8 46.67 81.88 0.83
C LYS A 8 45.19 81.47 0.79
N ILE A 9 44.30 82.38 0.37
CA ILE A 9 42.87 82.08 0.20
C ILE A 9 42.66 81.07 -0.94
N ILE A 10 43.37 81.24 -2.06
CA ILE A 10 43.30 80.30 -3.19
C ILE A 10 43.82 78.92 -2.78
N ALA A 11 44.93 78.84 -2.06
CA ALA A 11 45.45 77.57 -1.55
C ALA A 11 44.46 76.87 -0.60
N LEU A 12 43.79 77.64 0.27
CA LEU A 12 42.80 77.11 1.21
C LEU A 12 41.53 76.59 0.49
N LEU A 13 41.09 77.29 -0.56
CA LEU A 13 39.99 76.83 -1.43
C LEU A 13 40.33 75.54 -2.17
N ILE A 14 41.55 75.41 -2.69
CA ILE A 14 42.00 74.17 -3.36
C ILE A 14 42.02 73.00 -2.39
N VAL A 15 42.57 73.20 -1.18
CA VAL A 15 42.59 72.16 -0.13
C VAL A 15 41.17 71.76 0.27
N LEU A 16 40.27 72.73 0.45
CA LEU A 16 38.85 72.46 0.76
C LEU A 16 38.18 71.66 -0.37
N LEU A 17 38.46 71.98 -1.63
CA LEU A 17 37.91 71.30 -2.79
C LEU A 17 38.38 69.84 -2.85
N ILE A 18 39.66 69.57 -2.56
CA ILE A 18 40.22 68.22 -2.51
C ILE A 18 39.57 67.40 -1.38
N VAL A 19 39.36 68.00 -0.21
CA VAL A 19 38.67 67.34 0.91
C VAL A 19 37.22 67.01 0.55
N LEU A 20 36.50 67.94 -0.09
CA LEU A 20 35.12 67.72 -0.53
C LEU A 20 35.03 66.60 -1.58
N ILE A 21 35.96 66.54 -2.54
CA ILE A 21 36.03 65.47 -3.53
C ILE A 21 36.35 64.13 -2.84
N GLY A 22 37.25 64.11 -1.86
CA GLY A 22 37.57 62.91 -1.08
C GLY A 22 36.36 62.39 -0.29
N VAL A 23 35.61 63.27 0.36
CA VAL A 23 34.38 62.90 1.09
C VAL A 23 33.28 62.42 0.13
N PHE A 24 33.11 63.09 -1.01
CA PHE A 24 32.09 62.72 -1.99
C PHE A 24 32.37 61.36 -2.63
N THR A 25 33.63 61.08 -2.98
CA THR A 25 34.04 59.78 -3.53
C THR A 25 33.87 58.65 -2.52
N ALA A 26 34.26 58.86 -1.25
CA ALA A 26 34.04 57.90 -0.18
C ALA A 26 32.54 57.62 0.03
N PHE A 27 31.71 58.66 0.10
CA PHE A 27 30.25 58.52 0.23
C PHE A 27 29.62 57.76 -0.94
N PHE A 28 30.08 58.01 -2.17
CA PHE A 28 29.59 57.32 -3.36
C PHE A 28 29.96 55.83 -3.36
N VAL A 29 31.19 55.49 -2.95
CA VAL A 29 31.64 54.09 -2.83
C VAL A 29 30.85 53.33 -1.76
N ILE A 30 30.63 53.94 -0.59
CA ILE A 30 29.86 53.34 0.50
C ILE A 30 28.41 53.06 0.05
N ASN A 31 27.75 54.04 -0.58
CA ASN A 31 26.38 53.85 -1.07
C ASN A 31 26.28 52.78 -2.15
N LYS A 32 27.24 52.72 -3.09
CA LYS A 32 27.29 51.63 -4.07
C LYS A 32 27.46 50.26 -3.42
N GLY A 33 28.32 50.17 -2.40
CA GLY A 33 28.50 48.94 -1.63
C GLY A 33 27.23 48.49 -0.90
N GLN A 34 26.52 49.43 -0.27
CA GLN A 34 25.24 49.15 0.40
C GLN A 34 24.15 48.70 -0.58
N ILE A 35 24.05 49.36 -1.75
CA ILE A 35 23.09 48.96 -2.80
C ILE A 35 23.43 47.57 -3.34
N ALA A 36 24.71 47.28 -3.59
CA ALA A 36 25.13 45.96 -4.06
C ALA A 36 24.81 44.84 -3.05
N LEU A 37 25.05 45.11 -1.75
CA LEU A 37 24.72 44.17 -0.68
C LEU A 37 23.21 43.96 -0.56
N LEU A 38 22.43 45.03 -0.66
CA LEU A 38 20.96 44.96 -0.62
C LEU A 38 20.41 44.13 -1.80
N ASN A 39 20.93 44.35 -3.01
CA ASN A 39 20.55 43.58 -4.19
C ASN A 39 20.89 42.09 -4.03
N ALA A 40 22.10 41.77 -3.53
CA ALA A 40 22.48 40.38 -3.28
C ALA A 40 21.58 39.70 -2.23
N ASN A 41 21.15 40.44 -1.21
CA ASN A 41 20.18 39.94 -0.22
C ASN A 41 18.78 39.74 -0.81
N LEU A 42 18.34 40.63 -1.70
CA LEU A 42 17.07 40.49 -2.42
C LEU A 42 17.08 39.26 -3.32
N ASP A 43 18.14 39.05 -4.11
CA ASP A 43 18.29 37.88 -4.97
C ASP A 43 18.28 36.58 -4.17
N LYS A 44 19.01 36.56 -3.03
CA LYS A 44 19.00 35.41 -2.12
C LYS A 44 17.62 35.16 -1.51
N SER A 45 16.90 36.21 -1.14
CA SER A 45 15.53 36.10 -0.61
C SER A 45 14.56 35.59 -1.66
N GLU A 46 14.68 36.04 -2.91
CA GLU A 46 13.81 35.59 -4.00
C GLU A 46 14.07 34.12 -4.37
N LEU A 47 15.34 33.69 -4.36
CA LEU A 47 15.71 32.29 -4.52
C LEU A 47 15.11 31.42 -3.40
N ALA A 48 15.27 31.84 -2.14
CA ALA A 48 14.70 31.11 -0.99
C ALA A 48 13.18 31.02 -1.08
N ARG A 49 12.52 32.12 -1.48
CA ARG A 49 11.06 32.16 -1.69
C ARG A 49 10.61 31.22 -2.81
N SER A 50 11.34 31.18 -3.93
CA SER A 50 11.06 30.25 -5.03
C SER A 50 11.20 28.79 -4.59
N GLU A 51 12.24 28.47 -3.82
CA GLU A 51 12.45 27.13 -3.27
C GLU A 51 11.34 26.74 -2.28
N LEU A 52 10.95 27.65 -1.39
CA LEU A 52 9.81 27.46 -0.47
C LEU A 52 8.51 27.21 -1.22
N GLN A 53 8.23 27.95 -2.30
CA GLN A 53 7.06 27.74 -3.15
C GLN A 53 7.08 26.36 -3.83
N LYS A 54 8.24 25.94 -4.34
CA LYS A 54 8.41 24.62 -4.95
C LYS A 54 8.18 23.50 -3.92
N ASN A 55 8.76 23.65 -2.73
CA ASN A 55 8.59 22.68 -1.64
C ASN A 55 7.14 22.61 -1.17
N LEU A 56 6.45 23.74 -1.03
CA LEU A 56 5.02 23.78 -0.71
C LEU A 56 4.16 23.10 -1.77
N SER A 57 4.45 23.35 -3.06
CA SER A 57 3.75 22.68 -4.16
C SER A 57 3.97 21.17 -4.12
N SER A 58 5.20 20.72 -3.88
CA SER A 58 5.53 19.29 -3.75
C SER A 58 4.82 18.64 -2.57
N VAL A 59 4.82 19.28 -1.40
CA VAL A 59 4.13 18.76 -0.20
C VAL A 59 2.63 18.71 -0.43
N THR A 60 2.05 19.73 -1.07
CA THR A 60 0.62 19.76 -1.39
C THR A 60 0.23 18.62 -2.32
N SER A 61 1.01 18.38 -3.38
CA SER A 61 0.77 17.27 -4.30
C SER A 61 0.90 15.91 -3.59
N SER A 62 1.92 15.75 -2.74
CA SER A 62 2.09 14.53 -1.94
C SER A 62 0.91 14.30 -0.99
N LEU A 63 0.37 15.36 -0.39
CA LEU A 63 -0.78 15.28 0.50
C LEU A 63 -2.05 14.89 -0.26
N GLU A 64 -2.26 15.43 -1.46
CA GLU A 64 -3.40 15.06 -2.30
C GLU A 64 -3.36 13.57 -2.71
N THR A 65 -2.18 13.07 -3.09
CA THR A 65 -2.00 11.64 -3.36
C THR A 65 -2.27 10.79 -2.13
N ALA A 66 -1.74 11.17 -0.96
CA ALA A 66 -1.97 10.44 0.29
C ALA A 66 -3.45 10.39 0.67
N GLU A 67 -4.22 11.47 0.44
CA GLU A 67 -5.65 11.47 0.72
C GLU A 67 -6.43 10.56 -0.25
N LYS A 68 -6.04 10.50 -1.53
CA LYS A 68 -6.61 9.56 -2.52
C LYS A 68 -6.32 8.10 -2.14
N ASP A 69 -5.09 7.82 -1.73
CA ASP A 69 -4.69 6.48 -1.30
C ASP A 69 -5.48 6.06 -0.06
N LYS A 70 -5.64 6.96 0.91
CA LYS A 70 -6.48 6.73 2.10
C LYS A 70 -7.92 6.41 1.74
N GLN A 71 -8.54 7.15 0.82
CA GLN A 71 -9.90 6.85 0.35
C GLN A 71 -9.99 5.46 -0.30
N THR A 72 -9.00 5.10 -1.11
CA THR A 72 -8.90 3.78 -1.75
C THR A 72 -8.78 2.67 -0.71
N LEU A 73 -7.91 2.85 0.28
CA LEU A 73 -7.71 1.93 1.40
C LEU A 73 -9.00 1.73 2.21
N LEU A 74 -9.75 2.80 2.49
CA LEU A 74 -11.04 2.69 3.17
C LEU A 74 -12.06 1.87 2.36
N GLY A 75 -12.10 2.06 1.04
CA GLY A 75 -12.94 1.24 0.15
C GLY A 75 -12.56 -0.24 0.18
N ASN A 76 -11.26 -0.53 0.09
CA ASN A 76 -10.75 -1.91 0.15
C ASN A 76 -11.02 -2.56 1.51
N LEU A 77 -10.90 -1.83 2.62
CA LEU A 77 -11.23 -2.31 3.96
C LEU A 77 -12.71 -2.66 4.09
N ALA A 78 -13.61 -1.84 3.53
CA ALA A 78 -15.04 -2.13 3.54
C ALA A 78 -15.37 -3.42 2.76
N LEU A 79 -14.75 -3.63 1.59
CA LEU A 79 -14.90 -4.85 0.81
C LEU A 79 -14.36 -6.08 1.55
N LEU A 80 -13.19 -5.97 2.19
CA LEU A 80 -12.60 -7.03 3.00
C LEU A 80 -13.46 -7.39 4.21
N ALA A 81 -13.98 -6.38 4.91
CA ALA A 81 -14.88 -6.59 6.05
C ALA A 81 -16.16 -7.33 5.61
N LYS A 82 -16.74 -6.96 4.47
CA LYS A 82 -17.89 -7.66 3.89
C LYS A 82 -17.55 -9.11 3.54
N ALA A 83 -16.44 -9.35 2.86
CA ALA A 83 -16.00 -10.70 2.50
C ALA A 83 -15.75 -11.58 3.73
N LEU A 84 -15.17 -11.03 4.80
CA LEU A 84 -14.98 -11.72 6.07
C LEU A 84 -16.32 -12.06 6.74
N SER A 85 -17.26 -11.10 6.78
CA SER A 85 -18.59 -11.33 7.35
C SER A 85 -19.36 -12.41 6.59
N ASP A 86 -19.29 -12.41 5.26
CA ASP A 86 -19.98 -13.41 4.43
C ASP A 86 -19.35 -14.79 4.61
N ARG A 87 -18.01 -14.86 4.70
CA ARG A 87 -17.30 -16.11 5.00
C ARG A 87 -17.67 -16.68 6.37
N GLU A 88 -17.81 -15.83 7.38
CA GLU A 88 -18.20 -16.25 8.72
C GLU A 88 -19.65 -16.78 8.75
N ARG A 89 -20.57 -16.15 8.02
CA ARG A 89 -21.93 -16.65 7.84
C ARG A 89 -21.95 -18.03 7.19
N SER A 90 -21.21 -18.20 6.10
CA SER A 90 -21.10 -19.50 5.40
C SER A 90 -20.49 -20.59 6.28
N ARG A 91 -19.46 -20.28 7.08
CA ARG A 91 -18.90 -21.25 8.04
C ARG A 91 -19.92 -21.70 9.07
N ASN A 92 -20.72 -20.77 9.60
CA ASN A 92 -21.75 -21.08 10.59
C ASN A 92 -22.90 -21.91 10.00
N GLU A 93 -23.27 -21.67 8.74
CA GLU A 93 -24.24 -22.48 8.00
C GLU A 93 -23.73 -23.91 7.82
N ILE A 94 -22.51 -24.09 7.28
CA ILE A 94 -21.88 -25.40 7.12
C ILE A 94 -21.78 -26.14 8.46
N LYS A 95 -21.45 -25.43 9.55
CA LYS A 95 -21.39 -26.03 10.88
C LYS A 95 -22.75 -26.56 11.34
N ARG A 96 -23.82 -25.80 11.13
CA ARG A 96 -25.19 -26.23 11.48
C ARG A 96 -25.65 -27.42 10.64
N GLU A 97 -25.40 -27.39 9.34
CA GLU A 97 -25.71 -28.51 8.45
C GLU A 97 -24.95 -29.77 8.87
N PHE A 98 -23.66 -29.64 9.18
CA PHE A 98 -22.85 -30.75 9.66
C PHE A 98 -23.37 -31.34 10.98
N GLU A 99 -23.71 -30.48 11.95
CA GLU A 99 -24.32 -30.92 13.22
C GLU A 99 -25.66 -31.64 12.99
N GLN A 100 -26.49 -31.14 12.07
CA GLN A 100 -27.75 -31.77 11.72
C GLN A 100 -27.54 -33.13 11.03
N SER A 101 -26.70 -33.21 10.00
CA SER A 101 -26.40 -34.46 9.30
C SER A 101 -25.79 -35.50 10.25
N THR A 102 -24.92 -35.08 11.17
CA THR A 102 -24.36 -35.98 12.18
C THR A 102 -25.47 -36.56 13.06
N LYS A 103 -26.40 -35.71 13.53
CA LYS A 103 -27.53 -36.15 14.34
C LYS A 103 -28.46 -37.11 13.59
N GLU A 104 -28.73 -36.86 12.32
CA GLU A 104 -29.52 -37.75 11.46
C GLU A 104 -28.81 -39.09 11.25
N LEU A 105 -27.50 -39.06 11.01
CA LEU A 105 -26.68 -40.25 10.83
C LEU A 105 -26.64 -41.11 12.11
N THR A 106 -26.41 -40.49 13.27
CA THR A 106 -26.45 -41.18 14.57
C THR A 106 -27.81 -41.84 14.80
N GLN A 107 -28.91 -41.16 14.48
CA GLN A 107 -30.25 -41.72 14.60
C GLN A 107 -30.49 -42.93 13.71
N VAL A 108 -29.92 -42.96 12.50
CA VAL A 108 -30.00 -44.13 11.61
C VAL A 108 -29.31 -45.34 12.25
N PHE A 109 -28.12 -45.15 12.82
CA PHE A 109 -27.39 -46.23 13.47
C PHE A 109 -28.02 -46.68 14.80
N GLU A 110 -28.49 -45.77 15.64
CA GLU A 110 -29.13 -46.10 16.91
C GLU A 110 -30.46 -46.84 16.76
N ARG A 111 -31.22 -46.56 15.69
CA ARG A 111 -32.52 -47.21 15.43
C ARG A 111 -32.41 -48.45 14.55
N SER A 112 -31.25 -48.74 13.96
CA SER A 112 -31.09 -49.90 13.09
C SER A 112 -30.82 -51.17 13.89
N SER A 113 -31.65 -52.19 13.68
CA SER A 113 -31.41 -53.56 14.16
C SER A 113 -30.68 -54.43 13.13
N ASP A 114 -30.35 -53.86 11.97
CA ASP A 114 -29.65 -54.58 10.90
C ASP A 114 -28.14 -54.58 11.15
N GLU A 115 -27.58 -55.78 11.32
CA GLU A 115 -26.17 -55.99 11.64
C GLU A 115 -25.23 -55.44 10.56
N LYS A 116 -25.65 -55.47 9.28
CA LYS A 116 -24.89 -54.88 8.17
C LYS A 116 -24.79 -53.36 8.28
N THR A 117 -25.88 -52.71 8.65
CA THR A 117 -25.90 -51.25 8.87
C THR A 117 -24.99 -50.85 10.03
N LEU A 118 -25.00 -51.61 11.12
CA LEU A 118 -24.12 -51.37 12.27
C LEU A 118 -22.63 -51.60 11.95
N THR A 119 -22.30 -52.66 11.19
CA THR A 119 -20.91 -52.91 10.75
C THR A 119 -20.41 -51.84 9.80
N TRP A 120 -21.26 -51.36 8.87
CA TRP A 120 -20.92 -50.24 8.00
C TRP A 120 -20.63 -48.96 8.78
N GLY A 121 -21.46 -48.63 9.79
CA GLY A 121 -21.26 -47.44 10.62
C GLY A 121 -19.99 -47.45 11.46
N ALA A 122 -19.48 -48.64 11.79
CA ALA A 122 -18.25 -48.83 12.56
C ALA A 122 -16.99 -49.00 11.68
N THR A 123 -17.14 -49.03 10.35
CA THR A 123 -16.01 -49.21 9.43
C THR A 123 -15.31 -47.87 9.21
N ASP A 124 -13.98 -47.86 9.36
CA ASP A 124 -13.18 -46.66 9.08
C ASP A 124 -13.29 -46.25 7.60
N ILE A 125 -13.37 -44.94 7.36
CA ILE A 125 -13.35 -44.38 6.01
C ILE A 125 -11.91 -44.50 5.47
N PRO A 126 -11.67 -45.17 4.33
CA PRO A 126 -10.33 -45.29 3.78
C PRO A 126 -9.72 -43.92 3.45
N ASP A 127 -8.41 -43.75 3.72
CA ASP A 127 -7.67 -42.50 3.50
C ASP A 127 -7.83 -41.93 2.09
N ALA A 128 -7.88 -42.80 1.07
CA ALA A 128 -8.08 -42.40 -0.32
C ALA A 128 -9.42 -41.66 -0.53
N VAL A 129 -10.49 -42.10 0.14
CA VAL A 129 -11.80 -41.44 0.07
C VAL A 129 -11.75 -40.10 0.78
N ASN A 130 -11.11 -40.03 1.94
CA ASN A 130 -10.96 -38.79 2.69
C ASN A 130 -10.15 -37.74 1.92
N SER A 131 -9.06 -38.16 1.27
CA SER A 131 -8.24 -37.30 0.40
C SER A 131 -9.04 -36.72 -0.76
N VAL A 132 -9.90 -37.53 -1.38
CA VAL A 132 -10.77 -37.07 -2.48
C VAL A 132 -11.84 -36.10 -2.00
N LEU A 133 -12.45 -36.36 -0.84
CA LEU A 133 -13.40 -35.43 -0.24
C LEU A 133 -12.74 -34.09 0.09
N GLU A 134 -11.53 -34.10 0.65
CA GLU A 134 -10.77 -32.87 0.93
C GLU A 134 -10.47 -32.10 -0.37
N GLN A 135 -9.99 -32.81 -1.40
CA GLN A 135 -9.70 -32.21 -2.70
C GLN A 135 -10.97 -31.63 -3.35
N SER A 136 -12.08 -32.35 -3.27
CA SER A 136 -13.38 -31.91 -3.79
C SER A 136 -13.87 -30.67 -3.06
N ALA A 137 -13.77 -30.64 -1.73
CA ALA A 137 -14.12 -29.47 -0.92
C ALA A 137 -13.22 -28.27 -1.22
N ARG A 138 -11.92 -28.51 -1.46
CA ARG A 138 -10.96 -27.48 -1.87
C ARG A 138 -11.36 -26.89 -3.23
N CYS A 139 -11.78 -27.71 -4.18
CA CYS A 139 -12.20 -27.25 -5.50
C CYS A 139 -13.60 -26.63 -5.53
N ALA A 140 -14.50 -27.03 -4.62
CA ALA A 140 -15.80 -26.39 -4.43
C ALA A 140 -15.68 -25.00 -3.78
N ASN A 141 -14.55 -24.70 -3.13
CA ASN A 141 -14.28 -23.38 -2.58
C ASN A 141 -14.13 -22.35 -3.71
N ARG A 142 -15.03 -21.36 -3.74
CA ARG A 142 -15.05 -20.28 -4.74
C ARG A 142 -13.72 -19.54 -4.92
N TYR A 143 -12.87 -19.53 -3.89
CA TYR A 143 -11.55 -18.87 -3.94
C TYR A 143 -10.42 -19.76 -4.47
N ARG A 144 -10.66 -21.06 -4.64
CA ARG A 144 -9.68 -22.08 -5.05
C ARG A 144 -10.15 -22.96 -6.21
N ASN A 145 -11.33 -22.70 -6.74
CA ASN A 145 -11.90 -23.44 -7.87
C ASN A 145 -11.10 -23.28 -9.18
N GLN A 146 -10.15 -22.35 -9.23
CA GLN A 146 -9.22 -22.15 -10.34
C GLN A 146 -7.84 -22.79 -10.12
N ASP A 147 -7.62 -23.48 -9.00
CA ASP A 147 -6.37 -24.21 -8.77
C ASP A 147 -6.18 -25.23 -9.91
N SER A 148 -4.94 -25.42 -10.39
CA SER A 148 -4.63 -26.30 -11.54
C SER A 148 -5.06 -27.76 -11.37
N VAL A 149 -5.32 -28.16 -10.12
CA VAL A 149 -5.77 -29.48 -9.70
C VAL A 149 -7.30 -29.60 -9.65
N CYS A 150 -8.02 -28.51 -9.90
CA CYS A 150 -9.47 -28.42 -9.88
C CYS A 150 -10.02 -28.39 -11.30
N PHE A 151 -10.88 -29.35 -11.61
CA PHE A 151 -11.49 -29.49 -12.93
C PHE A 151 -13.00 -29.48 -12.76
N SER A 152 -13.69 -28.61 -13.50
CA SER A 152 -15.15 -28.61 -13.52
C SER A 152 -15.64 -29.86 -14.25
N ALA A 153 -16.44 -30.69 -13.57
CA ALA A 153 -17.15 -31.76 -14.23
C ALA A 153 -18.16 -31.17 -15.23
N GLN A 154 -18.16 -31.65 -16.47
CA GLN A 154 -19.10 -31.21 -17.51
C GLN A 154 -20.43 -31.98 -17.49
N GLY A 155 -20.56 -33.00 -16.63
CA GLY A 155 -21.75 -33.83 -16.45
C GLY A 155 -21.59 -34.80 -15.28
N THR A 156 -22.68 -35.43 -14.84
CA THR A 156 -22.69 -36.41 -13.72
C THR A 156 -22.11 -37.77 -14.10
N ASP A 157 -21.92 -37.99 -15.40
CA ASP A 157 -21.52 -39.22 -16.08
C ASP A 157 -20.04 -39.21 -16.50
N GLN A 158 -19.32 -38.12 -16.21
CA GLN A 158 -17.91 -37.99 -16.54
C GLN A 158 -17.04 -38.70 -15.49
N SER A 159 -16.14 -39.59 -15.93
CA SER A 159 -15.23 -40.27 -15.01
C SER A 159 -14.32 -39.25 -14.32
N VAL A 160 -14.23 -39.32 -12.99
CA VAL A 160 -13.31 -38.49 -12.21
C VAL A 160 -11.90 -38.66 -12.79
N HIS A 161 -11.28 -37.56 -13.20
CA HIS A 161 -9.93 -37.60 -13.78
C HIS A 161 -9.01 -38.28 -12.75
N ARG A 162 -8.38 -39.41 -13.14
CA ARG A 162 -7.54 -40.21 -12.24
C ARG A 162 -6.41 -39.33 -11.70
N SER A 163 -6.60 -38.83 -10.49
CA SER A 163 -5.50 -38.33 -9.69
C SER A 163 -4.61 -39.52 -9.34
N ALA A 164 -3.29 -39.37 -9.48
CA ALA A 164 -2.31 -40.42 -9.21
C ALA A 164 -2.45 -41.08 -7.82
N VAL A 165 -3.21 -40.46 -6.92
CA VAL A 165 -3.60 -40.97 -5.59
C VAL A 165 -4.32 -42.32 -5.65
N PHE A 166 -5.03 -42.66 -6.74
CA PHE A 166 -5.70 -43.97 -6.88
C PHE A 166 -4.84 -45.06 -7.57
N GLN A 167 -3.56 -44.80 -7.86
CA GLN A 167 -2.63 -45.84 -8.28
C GLN A 167 -2.05 -46.58 -7.07
N GLN A 168 -2.90 -47.16 -6.22
CA GLN A 168 -2.42 -48.09 -5.20
C GLN A 168 -2.49 -49.53 -5.73
N GLU A 169 -1.29 -49.99 -6.09
CA GLU A 169 -0.81 -51.36 -6.21
C GLU A 169 -1.70 -52.42 -6.87
N LYS A 170 -1.30 -52.76 -8.10
CA LYS A 170 -1.52 -54.07 -8.72
C LYS A 170 -1.25 -55.17 -7.67
N PRO A 171 -2.18 -56.12 -7.43
CA PRO A 171 -1.91 -57.20 -6.49
C PRO A 171 -0.71 -58.00 -6.99
N ARG A 172 0.31 -58.16 -6.15
CA ARG A 172 1.39 -59.13 -6.42
C ARG A 172 0.76 -60.51 -6.34
N SER A 173 0.79 -61.23 -7.45
CA SER A 173 0.46 -62.64 -7.51
C SER A 173 1.42 -63.42 -6.62
N PHE A 174 0.88 -64.21 -5.69
CA PHE A 174 1.57 -65.39 -5.16
C PHE A 174 1.25 -66.59 -6.03
#